data_AF-A0A6A7BMI2-F1
#
_entry.id   AF-A0A6A7BMI2-F1
#
_cell.length_a   1.000
_cell.length_b   1.000
_cell.length_c   1.000
_cell.angle_alpha   90.00
_cell.angle_beta   90.00
_cell.angle_gamma   90.00
#
_symmetry.space_group_name_H-M   'P 1'
#
loop_
_entity.id
_entity.type
_entity.pdbx_description
1 polymer ?
#
loop_
_entity_poly.entity_id
_entity_poly.type
_entity_poly.pdbx_seq_one_letter_code
_entity_poly.pdbx_strand_id
1 'polypeptide(L)'
;LTVRNLTSIPISIKCIERFQDPNTLQSKSSGYFGASHTSPAFPTSPALGEHSQNFTHQDLDVTLRPFEAYTLASQEQDSMQTAFTISNVTLRLTLETLGGERYRVDTHPSYTQKSKHALTPLSPSPSASYSALFHPSSPTPHLTIHSNHQIKYETWMADFPDTLPLSAMSIPGTHNSHTHYRALPSVRCQHVDIKTQLENGIRFLDIRLQPAHSTDPTKKDLYLVHGAFPVSLTGPKYFEPILQTCYDFLSAHPTETILISLKREGVGSATDQHLAHILETHYITPQASKWYTSPTLPYLGAARGKLILLRRYNTLPTSTHPGLDLTPWPHNATHATFPPPTPSPPSQFCLQDYCEVMLPTSIPDKVQHANDHLVRAAQCI
;
A
#
# COMPACT_ATOMS: atom_id res chain seq x y z
N LEU A 1 16.78 4.64 -18.58
CA LEU A 1 16.55 4.29 -17.15
C LEU A 1 15.82 5.46 -16.51
N THR A 2 14.76 5.20 -15.75
CA THR A 2 14.10 6.21 -14.91
C THR A 2 14.44 5.95 -13.46
N VAL A 3 15.07 6.93 -12.81
CA VAL A 3 15.38 6.90 -11.38
C VAL A 3 14.20 7.50 -10.63
N ARG A 4 13.74 6.85 -9.57
CA ARG A 4 12.63 7.33 -8.73
C ARG A 4 13.08 7.43 -7.28
N ASN A 5 12.82 8.57 -6.65
CA ASN A 5 13.04 8.74 -5.22
C ASN A 5 11.79 8.26 -4.47
N LEU A 6 11.84 7.09 -3.82
CA LEU A 6 10.75 6.59 -2.97
C LEU A 6 11.08 6.77 -1.47
N THR A 7 11.92 7.75 -1.15
CA THR A 7 12.23 8.14 0.22
C THR A 7 11.40 9.35 0.63
N SER A 8 11.28 9.60 1.94
CA SER A 8 10.61 10.76 2.50
C SER A 8 11.44 12.04 2.46
N ILE A 9 12.68 11.99 1.95
CA ILE A 9 13.57 13.15 1.83
C ILE A 9 13.98 13.39 0.38
N PRO A 10 14.33 14.62 -0.01
CA PRO A 10 14.94 14.85 -1.32
C PRO A 10 16.28 14.13 -1.47
N ILE A 11 16.53 13.64 -2.69
CA ILE A 11 17.80 13.03 -3.10
C ILE A 11 18.24 13.68 -4.41
N SER A 12 19.47 14.18 -4.44
CA SER A 12 20.10 14.67 -5.66
C SER A 12 20.87 13.55 -6.32
N ILE A 13 20.62 13.31 -7.61
CA ILE A 13 21.62 12.66 -8.46
C ILE A 13 22.69 13.74 -8.67
N LYS A 14 23.97 13.41 -8.49
CA LYS A 14 25.09 14.37 -8.68
C LYS A 14 25.89 14.05 -9.94
N CYS A 15 26.14 12.77 -10.17
CA CYS A 15 26.81 12.32 -11.38
C CYS A 15 26.34 10.92 -11.79
N ILE A 16 26.55 10.64 -13.07
CA ILE A 16 26.34 9.34 -13.68
C ILE A 16 27.60 8.96 -14.44
N GLU A 17 28.11 7.78 -14.10
CA GLU A 17 29.25 7.18 -14.76
C GLU A 17 28.77 5.97 -15.57
N ARG A 18 29.34 5.79 -16.75
CA ARG A 18 29.04 4.66 -17.63
C ARG A 18 30.32 3.93 -17.98
N PHE A 19 30.33 2.62 -17.80
CA PHE A 19 31.48 1.78 -18.10
C PHE A 19 31.02 0.38 -18.52
N GLN A 20 31.87 -0.31 -19.28
CA GLN A 20 31.67 -1.72 -19.57
C GLN A 20 32.10 -2.54 -18.35
N ASP A 21 31.22 -3.40 -17.86
CA ASP A 21 31.59 -4.43 -16.88
C ASP A 21 32.09 -5.67 -17.65
N PRO A 22 33.38 -6.05 -17.53
CA PRO A 22 33.92 -7.24 -18.17
C PRO A 22 33.28 -8.56 -17.68
N ASN A 23 32.49 -8.55 -16.61
CA ASN A 23 31.81 -9.73 -16.05
C ASN A 23 30.36 -9.92 -16.53
N THR A 24 29.89 -9.17 -17.54
CA THR A 24 28.50 -9.18 -18.06
C THR A 24 28.01 -10.52 -18.65
N LEU A 25 28.84 -11.58 -18.69
CA LEU A 25 28.44 -12.91 -19.16
C LEU A 25 27.59 -13.73 -18.14
N GLN A 26 27.28 -13.21 -16.94
CA GLN A 26 26.60 -14.01 -15.91
C GLN A 26 25.07 -14.17 -16.07
N SER A 27 24.42 -13.59 -17.08
CA SER A 27 23.01 -13.90 -17.36
C SER A 27 22.84 -14.69 -18.66
N LYS A 28 23.41 -15.89 -18.72
CA LYS A 28 22.93 -16.93 -19.65
C LYS A 28 22.22 -18.02 -18.85
N SER A 29 21.03 -18.38 -19.33
CA SER A 29 20.14 -19.36 -18.74
C SER A 29 20.84 -20.70 -18.49
N SER A 30 21.03 -21.05 -17.22
CA SER A 30 21.09 -22.44 -16.80
C SER A 30 20.24 -22.54 -15.55
N GLY A 31 19.20 -23.37 -15.61
CA GLY A 31 18.34 -23.62 -14.46
C GLY A 31 19.14 -24.25 -13.34
N TYR A 32 18.96 -23.75 -12.11
CA TYR A 32 18.59 -24.50 -10.91
C TYR A 32 18.64 -23.55 -9.71
N PHE A 33 17.73 -23.81 -8.76
CA PHE A 33 17.49 -22.99 -7.58
C PHE A 33 18.65 -23.03 -6.57
N GLY A 34 18.90 -21.88 -5.94
CA GLY A 34 19.50 -21.79 -4.61
C GLY A 34 20.94 -21.29 -4.54
N ALA A 35 21.15 -19.98 -4.63
CA ALA A 35 22.26 -19.29 -3.96
C ALA A 35 21.99 -17.79 -3.88
N SER A 36 22.07 -17.23 -2.67
CA SER A 36 22.22 -15.79 -2.45
C SER A 36 23.62 -15.38 -2.93
N HIS A 37 23.74 -15.01 -4.21
CA HIS A 37 24.96 -14.42 -4.73
C HIS A 37 25.05 -12.95 -4.29
N THR A 38 25.83 -12.69 -3.25
CA THR A 38 26.42 -11.36 -3.05
C THR A 38 27.35 -11.08 -4.22
N SER A 39 26.96 -10.13 -5.08
CA SER A 39 27.81 -9.66 -6.18
C SER A 39 29.14 -9.13 -5.63
N PRO A 40 30.28 -9.37 -6.31
CA PRO A 40 31.55 -8.77 -5.91
C PRO A 40 31.44 -7.24 -5.93
N ALA A 41 32.09 -6.57 -4.98
CA ALA A 41 32.06 -5.12 -4.86
C ALA A 41 32.64 -4.49 -6.14
N PHE A 42 31.85 -3.63 -6.80
CA PHE A 42 32.33 -2.90 -7.98
C PHE A 42 33.47 -1.93 -7.62
N PRO A 43 34.53 -1.84 -8.46
CA PRO A 43 35.71 -1.00 -8.22
C PRO A 43 35.34 0.49 -8.10
N THR A 44 36.16 1.30 -7.44
CA THR A 44 35.94 2.75 -7.28
C THR A 44 36.12 3.52 -8.59
N SER A 45 35.57 4.73 -8.70
CA SER A 45 35.63 5.53 -9.92
C SER A 45 37.06 5.85 -10.40
N PRO A 46 38.04 6.17 -9.53
CA PRO A 46 39.44 6.34 -9.96
C PRO A 46 40.02 5.08 -10.61
N ALA A 47 39.76 3.90 -10.04
CA ALA A 47 40.22 2.63 -10.59
C ALA A 47 39.55 2.28 -11.93
N LEU A 48 38.30 2.71 -12.14
CA LEU A 48 37.60 2.53 -13.43
C LEU A 48 38.17 3.44 -14.51
N GLY A 49 38.48 4.71 -14.19
CA GLY A 49 39.09 5.65 -15.14
C GLY A 49 40.48 5.23 -15.61
N GLU A 50 41.26 4.56 -14.75
CA GLU A 50 42.60 4.06 -15.10
C GLU A 50 42.59 2.75 -15.90
N HIS A 51 41.52 1.95 -15.81
CA HIS A 51 41.50 0.58 -16.34
C HIS A 51 40.40 0.28 -17.37
N SER A 52 39.41 1.16 -17.56
CA SER A 52 38.31 0.94 -18.50
C SER A 52 38.51 1.73 -19.81
N GLN A 53 38.58 1.02 -20.94
CA GLN A 53 38.71 1.64 -22.26
C GLN A 53 37.48 2.49 -22.66
N ASN A 54 36.35 2.35 -21.96
CA ASN A 54 35.07 3.01 -22.29
C ASN A 54 34.39 3.60 -21.03
N PHE A 55 35.12 4.37 -20.22
CA PHE A 55 34.55 5.11 -19.10
C PHE A 55 34.08 6.50 -19.55
N THR A 56 32.83 6.85 -19.24
CA THR A 56 32.29 8.21 -19.40
C THR A 56 31.74 8.71 -18.08
N HIS A 57 32.01 9.97 -17.78
CA HIS A 57 31.53 10.66 -16.58
C HIS A 57 30.66 11.83 -17.00
N GLN A 58 29.49 11.96 -16.38
CA GLN A 58 28.54 13.04 -16.63
C GLN A 58 28.07 13.62 -15.30
N ASP A 59 28.37 14.90 -15.05
CA ASP A 59 27.74 15.66 -13.98
C ASP A 59 26.27 15.93 -14.33
N LEU A 60 25.40 15.68 -13.36
CA LEU A 60 23.96 15.72 -13.52
C LEU A 60 23.40 16.15 -12.18
N ASP A 61 23.37 17.45 -11.88
CA ASP A 61 22.87 17.95 -10.59
C ASP A 61 21.34 18.06 -10.60
N VAL A 62 20.67 16.92 -10.40
CA VAL A 62 19.21 16.80 -10.47
C VAL A 62 18.67 16.37 -9.12
N THR A 63 17.95 17.27 -8.45
CA THR A 63 17.26 16.99 -7.19
C THR A 63 15.88 16.39 -7.44
N LEU A 64 15.65 15.20 -6.89
CA LEU A 64 14.34 14.54 -6.84
C LEU A 64 13.73 14.76 -5.46
N ARG A 65 12.59 15.44 -5.40
CA ARG A 65 11.78 15.48 -4.16
C ARG A 65 11.23 14.08 -3.84
N PRO A 66 10.68 13.85 -2.63
CA PRO A 66 9.98 12.62 -2.32
C PRO A 66 8.97 12.26 -3.41
N PHE A 67 9.04 11.02 -3.88
CA PHE A 67 8.15 10.42 -4.90
C PHE A 67 8.28 11.01 -6.32
N GLU A 68 9.28 11.84 -6.58
CA GLU A 68 9.62 12.30 -7.93
C GLU A 68 10.48 11.30 -8.71
N ALA A 69 10.48 11.46 -10.03
CA ALA A 69 11.20 10.62 -10.96
C ALA A 69 11.96 11.46 -11.99
N TYR A 70 13.12 10.97 -12.40
CA TYR A 70 13.89 11.53 -13.50
C TYR A 70 14.32 10.45 -14.48
N THR A 71 14.02 10.67 -15.76
CA THR A 71 14.40 9.77 -16.84
C THR A 71 15.68 10.27 -17.49
N LEU A 72 16.71 9.44 -17.48
CA LEU A 72 17.97 9.74 -18.16
C LEU A 72 17.72 9.84 -19.66
N ALA A 73 18.14 10.94 -20.29
CA ALA A 73 18.06 11.11 -21.74
C ALA A 73 18.85 9.99 -22.45
N SER A 74 18.25 9.39 -23.48
CA SER A 74 18.99 8.59 -24.45
C SER A 74 19.90 9.52 -25.24
N GLN A 75 21.20 9.24 -25.29
CA GLN A 75 22.04 9.87 -26.33
C GLN A 75 21.66 9.22 -27.66
N GLU A 76 20.65 9.76 -28.33
CA GLU A 76 20.41 9.51 -29.75
C GLU A 76 21.38 10.38 -30.55
N GLN A 77 22.54 9.82 -30.91
CA GLN A 77 23.28 10.25 -32.09
C GLN A 77 24.18 9.12 -32.61
N ASP A 78 23.86 8.72 -33.85
CA ASP A 78 24.57 7.94 -34.85
C ASP A 78 24.64 6.39 -34.83
N SER A 79 24.03 5.85 -35.90
CA SER A 79 24.27 4.58 -36.59
C SER A 79 23.83 3.27 -35.91
N MET A 80 23.23 2.39 -36.71
CA MET A 80 22.72 1.05 -36.36
C MET A 80 23.77 0.05 -35.79
N GLN A 81 24.97 0.51 -35.44
CA GLN A 81 25.97 -0.23 -34.68
C GLN A 81 25.86 0.00 -33.15
N THR A 82 25.23 1.08 -32.69
CA THR A 82 25.11 1.44 -31.25
C THR A 82 24.05 0.64 -30.48
N ALA A 83 23.09 0.03 -31.16
CA ALA A 83 22.07 -0.82 -30.52
C ALA A 83 22.68 -2.05 -29.83
N PHE A 84 23.82 -2.55 -30.33
CA PHE A 84 24.58 -3.63 -29.70
C PHE A 84 25.50 -3.14 -28.56
N THR A 85 25.75 -1.83 -28.43
CA THR A 85 26.71 -1.28 -27.45
C THR A 85 26.03 -0.93 -26.12
N ILE A 86 24.76 -0.51 -26.12
CA ILE A 86 24.00 -0.20 -24.89
C ILE A 86 23.69 -1.47 -24.06
N SER A 87 23.73 -2.65 -24.69
CA SER A 87 23.41 -3.92 -24.02
C SER A 87 24.39 -4.34 -22.92
N ASN A 88 25.58 -3.72 -22.85
CA ASN A 88 26.67 -4.07 -21.92
C ASN A 88 27.18 -2.89 -21.05
N VAL A 89 26.42 -1.78 -20.97
CA VAL A 89 26.83 -0.60 -20.20
C VAL A 89 26.25 -0.65 -18.79
N THR A 90 27.14 -0.73 -17.80
CA THR A 90 26.80 -0.51 -16.39
C THR A 90 26.71 0.98 -16.12
N LEU A 91 25.64 1.39 -15.44
CA LEU A 91 25.46 2.74 -14.93
C LEU A 91 25.81 2.77 -13.45
N ARG A 92 26.64 3.73 -13.06
CA ARG A 92 26.90 4.08 -11.67
C ARG A 92 26.34 5.45 -11.38
N LEU A 93 25.51 5.55 -10.34
CA LEU A 93 24.92 6.79 -9.90
C LEU A 93 25.55 7.18 -8.56
N THR A 94 25.99 8.43 -8.45
CA THR A 94 26.30 9.06 -7.16
C THR A 94 25.12 9.91 -6.74
N LEU A 95 24.55 9.58 -5.60
CA LEU A 95 23.44 10.26 -4.98
C LEU A 95 23.93 11.07 -3.78
N GLU A 96 23.28 12.19 -3.50
CA GLU A 96 23.56 13.07 -2.36
C GLU A 96 22.24 13.40 -1.65
N THR A 97 22.22 13.27 -0.33
CA THR A 97 21.08 13.68 0.50
C THR A 97 21.16 15.17 0.82
N LEU A 98 20.07 15.77 1.33
CA LEU A 98 20.09 17.15 1.84
C LEU A 98 21.18 17.42 2.89
N GLY A 99 21.56 16.40 3.67
CA GLY A 99 22.63 16.50 4.67
C GLY A 99 24.04 16.48 4.09
N GLY A 100 24.20 16.40 2.76
CA GLY A 100 25.49 16.30 2.08
C GLY A 100 26.10 14.90 2.10
N GLU A 101 25.36 13.90 2.57
CA GLU A 101 25.83 12.51 2.57
C GLU A 101 25.73 11.91 1.19
N ARG A 102 26.82 11.28 0.73
CA ARG A 102 26.92 10.69 -0.59
C ARG A 102 26.83 9.18 -0.56
N TYR A 103 26.17 8.64 -1.57
CA TYR A 103 25.94 7.21 -1.75
C TYR A 103 26.13 6.82 -3.21
N ARG A 104 26.54 5.58 -3.45
CA ARG A 104 26.78 5.03 -4.77
C ARG A 104 25.91 3.81 -5.01
N VAL A 105 25.35 3.70 -6.20
CA VAL A 105 24.68 2.48 -6.68
C VAL A 105 25.02 2.20 -8.12
N ASP A 106 25.23 0.92 -8.40
CA ASP A 106 25.50 0.42 -9.74
C ASP A 106 24.29 -0.39 -10.22
N THR A 107 23.91 -0.21 -11.48
CA THR A 107 22.80 -0.93 -12.11
C THR A 107 23.04 -1.11 -13.60
N HIS A 108 22.47 -2.16 -14.17
CA HIS A 108 22.57 -2.44 -15.59
C HIS A 108 21.18 -2.32 -16.24
N PRO A 109 20.94 -1.33 -17.12
CA PRO A 109 19.63 -1.11 -17.73
C PRO A 109 19.10 -2.29 -18.55
N SER A 110 19.97 -3.17 -19.05
CA SER A 110 19.59 -4.37 -19.81
C SER A 110 19.25 -5.60 -18.95
N TYR A 111 19.36 -5.53 -17.62
CA TYR A 111 18.93 -6.64 -16.77
C TYR A 111 17.48 -7.00 -17.04
N THR A 112 17.20 -8.31 -17.10
CA THR A 112 15.86 -8.84 -17.38
C THR A 112 15.13 -9.30 -16.13
N GLN A 113 15.80 -9.29 -14.97
CA GLN A 113 15.26 -9.70 -13.69
C GLN A 113 15.20 -8.52 -12.72
N LYS A 114 14.27 -8.58 -11.76
CA LYS A 114 14.23 -7.64 -10.64
C LYS A 114 15.43 -7.89 -9.74
N SER A 115 16.06 -6.83 -9.23
CA SER A 115 17.17 -6.95 -8.29
C SER A 115 17.10 -5.88 -7.20
N LYS A 116 17.70 -6.18 -6.04
CA LYS A 116 17.86 -5.26 -4.91
C LYS A 116 19.33 -5.08 -4.62
N HIS A 117 19.78 -3.84 -4.49
CA HIS A 117 21.16 -3.51 -4.15
C HIS A 117 21.18 -2.52 -2.99
N ALA A 118 21.99 -2.78 -1.97
CA ALA A 118 22.28 -1.77 -0.96
C ALA A 118 23.15 -0.66 -1.57
N LEU A 119 22.88 0.59 -1.21
CA LEU A 119 23.71 1.71 -1.62
C LEU A 119 25.03 1.69 -0.84
N THR A 120 26.15 1.90 -1.53
CA THR A 120 27.47 2.02 -0.90
C THR A 120 27.63 3.45 -0.37
N PRO A 121 27.77 3.69 0.95
CA PRO A 121 28.05 5.03 1.46
C PRO A 121 29.44 5.49 1.01
N LEU A 122 29.52 6.75 0.60
CA LEU A 122 30.78 7.43 0.25
C LEU A 122 31.19 8.46 1.32
N SER A 123 30.24 8.95 2.10
CA SER A 123 30.51 9.78 3.29
C SER A 123 30.86 8.91 4.51
N PRO A 124 31.75 9.38 5.40
CA PRO A 124 32.03 8.68 6.65
C PRO A 124 30.80 8.73 7.58
N SER A 125 30.50 7.62 8.25
CA SER A 125 29.42 7.50 9.25
C SER A 125 28.04 7.98 8.76
N PRO A 126 27.43 7.31 7.77
CA PRO A 126 26.13 7.72 7.23
C PRO A 126 25.01 7.62 8.29
N SER A 127 24.13 8.63 8.33
CA SER A 127 22.97 8.71 9.22
C SER A 127 21.84 7.75 8.84
N ALA A 128 21.80 7.31 7.58
CA ALA A 128 20.81 6.37 7.07
C ALA A 128 21.47 5.37 6.11
N SER A 129 20.77 4.26 5.86
CA SER A 129 21.14 3.37 4.74
C SER A 129 20.02 3.35 3.73
N TYR A 130 20.37 3.06 2.48
CA TYR A 130 19.44 3.06 1.37
C TYR A 130 19.56 1.78 0.55
N SER A 131 18.48 1.39 -0.12
CA SER A 131 18.47 0.31 -1.12
C SER A 131 17.93 0.83 -2.44
N ALA A 132 18.48 0.33 -3.54
CA ALA A 132 17.90 0.48 -4.86
C ALA A 132 17.20 -0.80 -5.28
N LEU A 133 15.98 -0.69 -5.82
CA LEU A 133 15.30 -1.79 -6.51
C LEU A 133 15.26 -1.49 -8.00
N PHE A 134 15.84 -2.40 -8.78
CA PHE A 134 15.77 -2.36 -10.24
C PHE A 134 14.55 -3.15 -10.73
N HIS A 135 13.80 -2.55 -11.65
CA HIS A 135 12.67 -3.18 -12.32
C HIS A 135 12.82 -3.09 -13.85
N PRO A 136 12.84 -4.23 -14.56
CA PRO A 136 13.02 -4.29 -16.02
C PRO A 136 11.70 -4.01 -16.78
N SER A 137 11.06 -2.87 -16.51
CA SER A 137 9.83 -2.45 -17.19
C SER A 137 10.09 -2.03 -18.65
N SER A 138 9.12 -2.29 -19.52
CA SER A 138 9.10 -1.82 -20.92
C SER A 138 8.11 -0.64 -21.05
N PRO A 139 8.44 0.42 -21.81
CA PRO A 139 9.65 0.60 -22.62
C PRO A 139 10.87 1.06 -21.83
N THR A 140 10.70 1.53 -20.58
CA THR A 140 11.79 2.11 -19.80
C THR A 140 11.96 1.40 -18.45
N PRO A 141 13.15 0.87 -18.14
CA PRO A 141 13.42 0.26 -16.85
C PRO A 141 13.47 1.32 -15.73
N HIS A 142 13.16 0.89 -14.51
CA HIS A 142 13.14 1.76 -13.33
C HIS A 142 14.23 1.37 -12.32
N LEU A 143 14.86 2.37 -11.70
CA LEU A 143 15.66 2.23 -10.49
C LEU A 143 15.00 3.05 -9.38
N THR A 144 14.44 2.39 -8.38
CA THR A 144 13.77 3.07 -7.26
C THR A 144 14.69 3.11 -6.05
N ILE A 145 14.85 4.27 -5.42
CA ILE A 145 15.68 4.47 -4.24
C ILE A 145 14.79 4.49 -2.99
N HIS A 146 15.12 3.66 -2.01
CA HIS A 146 14.37 3.48 -0.76
C HIS A 146 15.28 3.78 0.41
N SER A 147 14.75 4.44 1.44
CA SER A 147 15.42 4.49 2.74
C SER A 147 15.19 3.15 3.44
N ASN A 148 16.25 2.60 4.02
CA ASN A 148 16.17 1.42 4.86
C ASN A 148 15.84 1.78 6.31
N HIS A 149 15.47 3.04 6.61
CA HIS A 149 14.94 3.38 7.93
C HIS A 149 13.80 2.41 8.25
N GLN A 150 13.85 1.80 9.43
CA GLN A 150 12.90 0.78 9.82
C GLN A 150 11.55 1.44 10.08
N ILE A 151 10.72 1.55 9.05
CA ILE A 151 9.32 1.94 9.23
C ILE A 151 8.68 0.84 10.07
N LYS A 152 8.29 1.19 11.30
CA LYS A 152 7.53 0.28 12.16
C LYS A 152 6.08 0.32 11.72
N TYR A 153 5.73 -0.47 10.71
CA TYR A 153 4.37 -0.53 10.17
C TYR A 153 3.31 -0.86 11.23
N GLU A 154 3.68 -1.52 12.33
CA GLU A 154 2.81 -1.74 13.49
C GLU A 154 2.42 -0.44 14.25
N THR A 155 3.19 0.64 14.10
CA THR A 155 3.05 1.87 14.91
C THR A 155 3.19 3.15 14.08
N TRP A 156 2.91 3.10 12.78
CA TRP A 156 3.16 4.24 11.88
C TRP A 156 2.29 5.46 12.19
N MET A 157 1.13 5.29 12.85
CA MET A 157 0.30 6.44 13.25
C MET A 157 0.89 7.18 14.47
N ALA A 158 1.87 6.60 15.19
CA ALA A 158 2.53 7.24 16.33
C ALA A 158 3.31 8.51 15.95
N ASP A 159 3.77 8.60 14.71
CA ASP A 159 4.58 9.73 14.21
C ASP A 159 3.76 10.98 13.90
N PHE A 160 2.42 10.88 13.93
CA PHE A 160 1.51 11.98 13.62
C PHE A 160 0.93 12.62 14.89
N PRO A 161 0.68 13.94 14.90
CA PRO A 161 0.12 14.63 16.06
C PRO A 161 -1.36 14.28 16.28
N ASP A 162 -1.80 14.33 17.53
CA ASP A 162 -3.20 14.06 17.92
C ASP A 162 -4.21 15.01 17.27
N THR A 163 -3.76 16.21 16.89
CA THR A 163 -4.56 17.25 16.22
C THR A 163 -4.73 17.03 14.72
N LEU A 164 -4.16 15.97 14.14
CA LEU A 164 -4.35 15.65 12.73
C LEU A 164 -5.76 15.11 12.48
N PRO A 165 -6.57 15.71 11.59
CA PRO A 165 -7.86 15.13 11.22
C PRO A 165 -7.65 13.76 10.57
N LEU A 166 -8.43 12.75 10.97
CA LEU A 166 -8.30 11.41 10.39
C LEU A 166 -8.57 11.41 8.87
N SER A 167 -9.44 12.31 8.40
CA SER A 167 -9.74 12.54 6.98
C SER A 167 -8.57 13.07 6.16
N ALA A 168 -7.56 13.68 6.78
CA ALA A 168 -6.38 14.19 6.12
C ALA A 168 -5.28 13.12 5.96
N MET A 169 -5.46 11.93 6.54
CA MET A 169 -4.48 10.85 6.49
C MET A 169 -4.69 9.96 5.27
N SER A 170 -3.59 9.55 4.64
CA SER A 170 -3.59 8.46 3.67
C SER A 170 -3.51 7.12 4.42
N ILE A 171 -4.64 6.41 4.52
CA ILE A 171 -4.75 5.18 5.32
C ILE A 171 -4.87 3.96 4.39
N PRO A 172 -3.92 3.00 4.42
CA PRO A 172 -4.03 1.79 3.62
C PRO A 172 -5.12 0.87 4.18
N GLY A 173 -5.90 0.29 3.26
CA GLY A 173 -7.01 -0.61 3.57
C GLY A 173 -7.01 -1.87 2.72
N THR A 174 -7.75 -2.88 3.17
CA THR A 174 -7.92 -4.14 2.43
C THR A 174 -9.39 -4.40 2.13
N HIS A 175 -9.70 -4.74 0.86
CA HIS A 175 -11.02 -5.16 0.42
C HIS A 175 -11.31 -6.59 0.90
N ASN A 176 -12.50 -6.84 1.45
CA ASN A 176 -12.88 -8.16 1.97
C ASN A 176 -11.76 -8.75 2.86
N SER A 177 -11.32 -7.99 3.86
CA SER A 177 -10.07 -8.21 4.61
C SER A 177 -9.93 -9.61 5.19
N HIS A 178 -11.04 -10.24 5.55
CA HIS A 178 -11.07 -11.59 6.14
C HIS A 178 -10.87 -12.73 5.14
N THR A 179 -10.85 -12.48 3.84
CA THR A 179 -10.85 -13.51 2.78
C THR A 179 -9.44 -14.05 2.46
N HIS A 180 -8.73 -14.53 3.48
CA HIS A 180 -7.37 -15.11 3.35
C HIS A 180 -7.34 -16.64 3.38
N TYR A 181 -8.42 -17.28 3.80
CA TYR A 181 -8.52 -18.72 3.87
C TYR A 181 -8.49 -19.36 2.47
N ARG A 182 -8.25 -20.68 2.45
CA ARG A 182 -8.42 -21.48 1.24
C ARG A 182 -9.90 -21.48 0.82
N ALA A 183 -10.19 -20.86 -0.32
CA ALA A 183 -11.52 -20.71 -0.91
C ALA A 183 -11.44 -20.87 -2.44
N LEU A 184 -12.59 -20.75 -3.13
CA LEU A 184 -12.61 -20.66 -4.59
C LEU A 184 -11.85 -19.41 -5.09
N PRO A 185 -11.24 -19.43 -6.28
CA PRO A 185 -10.39 -18.34 -6.76
C PRO A 185 -11.03 -16.95 -6.77
N SER A 186 -12.34 -16.86 -7.05
CA SER A 186 -13.08 -15.58 -7.07
C SER A 186 -13.43 -15.03 -5.68
N VAL A 187 -13.23 -15.82 -4.62
CA VAL A 187 -13.64 -15.47 -3.24
C VAL A 187 -12.47 -14.89 -2.43
N ARG A 188 -11.25 -15.33 -2.71
CA ARG A 188 -10.06 -14.97 -1.93
C ARG A 188 -9.49 -13.62 -2.40
N CYS A 189 -9.67 -12.57 -1.62
CA CYS A 189 -9.09 -11.24 -1.92
C CYS A 189 -7.76 -10.99 -1.19
N GLN A 190 -7.46 -11.75 -0.14
CA GLN A 190 -6.27 -11.53 0.69
C GLN A 190 -5.37 -12.76 0.74
N HIS A 191 -4.06 -12.54 0.91
CA HIS A 191 -3.12 -13.64 1.06
C HIS A 191 -2.89 -14.03 2.54
N VAL A 192 -2.89 -13.03 3.43
CA VAL A 192 -2.49 -13.14 4.84
C VAL A 192 -3.64 -12.78 5.79
N ASP A 193 -3.56 -13.26 7.03
CA ASP A 193 -4.58 -13.02 8.06
C ASP A 193 -4.62 -11.56 8.56
N ILE A 194 -5.63 -11.24 9.37
CA ILE A 194 -5.85 -9.87 9.87
C ILE A 194 -4.68 -9.39 10.73
N LYS A 195 -4.13 -10.25 11.59
CA LYS A 195 -2.97 -9.89 12.41
C LYS A 195 -1.81 -9.42 11.54
N THR A 196 -1.46 -10.22 10.53
CA THR A 196 -0.39 -9.92 9.59
C THR A 196 -0.71 -8.68 8.75
N GLN A 197 -1.97 -8.42 8.40
CA GLN A 197 -2.37 -7.17 7.72
C GLN A 197 -2.09 -5.95 8.61
N LEU A 198 -2.48 -6.01 9.89
CA LEU A 198 -2.25 -4.92 10.84
C LEU A 198 -0.75 -4.71 11.11
N GLU A 199 0.03 -5.77 11.25
CA GLU A 199 1.49 -5.72 11.39
C GLU A 199 2.18 -5.10 10.16
N ASN A 200 1.60 -5.30 8.97
CA ASN A 200 2.05 -4.66 7.72
C ASN A 200 1.46 -3.25 7.49
N GLY A 201 0.82 -2.66 8.49
CA GLY A 201 0.39 -1.25 8.47
C GLY A 201 -1.02 -0.98 7.96
N ILE A 202 -1.81 -2.01 7.63
CA ILE A 202 -3.23 -1.85 7.28
C ILE A 202 -3.99 -1.29 8.49
N ARG A 203 -4.84 -0.28 8.26
CA ARG A 203 -5.69 0.32 9.30
C ARG A 203 -7.13 0.54 8.86
N PHE A 204 -7.49 0.12 7.65
CA PHE A 204 -8.88 0.05 7.19
C PHE A 204 -9.22 -1.39 6.81
N LEU A 205 -10.24 -1.95 7.46
CA LEU A 205 -10.72 -3.32 7.22
C LEU A 205 -12.14 -3.31 6.67
N ASP A 206 -12.35 -3.91 5.50
CA ASP A 206 -13.67 -4.16 4.92
C ASP A 206 -14.15 -5.57 5.28
N ILE A 207 -15.09 -5.65 6.21
CA ILE A 207 -15.63 -6.90 6.76
C ILE A 207 -17.09 -7.08 6.35
N ARG A 208 -17.39 -8.23 5.74
CA ARG A 208 -18.71 -8.59 5.23
C ARG A 208 -19.30 -9.70 6.08
N LEU A 209 -20.50 -9.46 6.61
CA LEU A 209 -21.11 -10.27 7.67
C LEU A 209 -22.48 -10.79 7.27
N GLN A 210 -22.77 -12.02 7.69
CA GLN A 210 -24.08 -12.64 7.58
C GLN A 210 -24.49 -13.20 8.96
N PRO A 211 -25.65 -12.82 9.53
CA PRO A 211 -26.17 -13.49 10.71
C PRO A 211 -26.34 -14.99 10.49
N ALA A 212 -25.79 -15.80 11.39
CA ALA A 212 -25.90 -17.26 11.31
C ALA A 212 -27.33 -17.75 11.51
N HIS A 213 -28.12 -17.01 12.29
CA HIS A 213 -29.52 -17.28 12.57
C HIS A 213 -30.37 -16.10 12.08
N SER A 214 -31.09 -16.26 10.96
CA SER A 214 -31.77 -15.14 10.31
C SER A 214 -33.04 -14.64 11.03
N THR A 215 -33.53 -15.37 12.04
CA THR A 215 -34.76 -15.06 12.76
C THR A 215 -34.60 -14.93 14.28
N ASP A 216 -33.43 -15.27 14.84
CA ASP A 216 -33.18 -15.22 16.28
C ASP A 216 -32.03 -14.23 16.62
N PRO A 217 -32.35 -12.97 16.94
CA PRO A 217 -31.35 -11.95 17.25
C PRO A 217 -30.67 -12.13 18.61
N THR A 218 -31.11 -13.10 19.43
CA THR A 218 -30.42 -13.45 20.68
C THR A 218 -29.14 -14.23 20.42
N LYS A 219 -29.00 -14.80 19.22
CA LYS A 219 -27.78 -15.49 18.78
C LYS A 219 -26.79 -14.47 18.22
N LYS A 220 -25.60 -14.44 18.81
CA LYS A 220 -24.54 -13.49 18.44
C LYS A 220 -23.80 -13.86 17.15
N ASP A 221 -23.87 -15.10 16.70
CA ASP A 221 -22.94 -15.60 15.67
C ASP A 221 -23.14 -14.90 14.32
N LEU A 222 -22.08 -14.24 13.88
CA LEU A 222 -21.97 -13.60 12.56
C LEU A 222 -20.91 -14.34 11.73
N TYR A 223 -21.34 -14.89 10.60
CA TYR A 223 -20.44 -15.50 9.62
C TYR A 223 -19.72 -14.45 8.79
N LEU A 224 -18.47 -14.75 8.47
CA LEU A 224 -17.67 -14.05 7.47
C LEU A 224 -18.00 -14.59 6.08
N VAL A 225 -18.35 -13.69 5.15
CA VAL A 225 -18.86 -14.06 3.81
C VAL A 225 -18.21 -13.22 2.71
N HIS A 226 -18.36 -13.65 1.46
CA HIS A 226 -18.06 -12.83 0.27
C HIS A 226 -19.08 -13.20 -0.81
N GLY A 227 -20.00 -12.28 -1.10
CA GLY A 227 -21.19 -12.55 -1.89
C GLY A 227 -22.01 -13.68 -1.27
N ALA A 228 -22.48 -14.60 -2.13
CA ALA A 228 -23.19 -15.80 -1.71
C ALA A 228 -22.28 -16.96 -1.26
N PHE A 229 -20.96 -16.77 -1.27
CA PHE A 229 -19.99 -17.86 -1.13
C PHE A 229 -19.37 -17.93 0.26
N PRO A 230 -19.08 -19.16 0.76
CA PRO A 230 -18.30 -19.32 1.97
C PRO A 230 -16.85 -18.90 1.73
N VAL A 231 -16.27 -18.18 2.69
CA VAL A 231 -14.89 -17.68 2.61
C VAL A 231 -13.84 -18.75 2.89
N SER A 232 -14.24 -19.99 3.21
CA SER A 232 -13.35 -21.09 3.54
C SER A 232 -13.94 -22.44 3.15
N LEU A 233 -13.11 -23.32 2.58
CA LEU A 233 -13.47 -24.72 2.27
C LEU A 233 -13.50 -25.63 3.51
N THR A 234 -13.11 -25.15 4.68
CA THR A 234 -13.05 -25.94 5.92
C THR A 234 -14.14 -25.55 6.92
N GLY A 235 -15.26 -25.01 6.44
CA GLY A 235 -16.39 -24.58 7.26
C GLY A 235 -16.43 -23.06 7.55
N PRO A 236 -17.51 -22.60 8.21
CA PRO A 236 -17.76 -21.18 8.45
C PRO A 236 -16.68 -20.55 9.33
N LYS A 237 -16.46 -19.25 9.12
CA LYS A 237 -15.57 -18.41 9.92
C LYS A 237 -16.39 -17.30 10.54
N TYR A 238 -15.99 -16.83 11.71
CA TYR A 238 -16.83 -15.98 12.56
C TYR A 238 -16.19 -14.61 12.77
N PHE A 239 -17.02 -13.60 13.02
CA PHE A 239 -16.58 -12.23 13.25
C PHE A 239 -15.78 -12.05 14.55
N GLU A 240 -16.17 -12.74 15.62
CA GLU A 240 -15.60 -12.54 16.96
C GLU A 240 -14.06 -12.72 17.02
N PRO A 241 -13.43 -13.75 16.43
CA PRO A 241 -11.97 -13.85 16.36
C PRO A 241 -11.29 -12.68 15.64
N ILE A 242 -11.91 -12.14 14.58
CA ILE A 242 -11.38 -10.98 13.85
C ILE A 242 -11.38 -9.76 14.75
N LEU A 243 -12.49 -9.55 15.46
CA LEU A 243 -12.66 -8.43 16.36
C LEU A 243 -11.68 -8.51 17.54
N GLN A 244 -11.49 -9.70 18.12
CA GLN A 244 -10.51 -9.93 19.18
C GLN A 244 -9.09 -9.61 18.71
N THR A 245 -8.72 -10.03 17.50
CA THR A 245 -7.42 -9.70 16.90
C THR A 245 -7.20 -8.19 16.81
N CYS A 246 -8.24 -7.42 16.45
CA CYS A 246 -8.15 -5.97 16.39
C CYS A 246 -7.99 -5.33 17.77
N TYR A 247 -8.70 -5.85 18.79
CA TYR A 247 -8.55 -5.38 20.17
C TYR A 247 -7.16 -5.65 20.73
N ASP A 248 -6.62 -6.86 20.50
CA ASP A 248 -5.28 -7.23 20.96
C ASP A 248 -4.22 -6.35 20.31
N PHE A 249 -4.35 -6.09 19.00
CA PHE A 249 -3.48 -5.18 18.28
C PHE A 249 -3.51 -3.76 18.87
N LEU A 250 -4.70 -3.18 19.07
CA LEU A 250 -4.80 -1.82 19.64
C LEU A 250 -4.33 -1.75 21.10
N SER A 251 -4.44 -2.84 21.85
CA SER A 251 -3.86 -2.91 23.20
C SER A 251 -2.33 -2.92 23.17
N ALA A 252 -1.72 -3.58 22.18
CA ALA A 252 -0.27 -3.61 22.01
C ALA A 252 0.27 -2.32 21.37
N HIS A 253 -0.54 -1.64 20.56
CA HIS A 253 -0.18 -0.44 19.81
C HIS A 253 -1.21 0.68 20.05
N PRO A 254 -1.24 1.27 21.27
CA PRO A 254 -2.28 2.24 21.66
C PRO A 254 -2.24 3.55 20.89
N THR A 255 -1.15 3.81 20.14
CA THR A 255 -1.04 4.96 19.24
C THR A 255 -1.91 4.80 17.99
N GLU A 256 -2.30 3.58 17.65
CA GLU A 256 -3.00 3.29 16.40
C GLU A 256 -4.52 3.38 16.56
N THR A 257 -5.23 3.41 15.44
CA THR A 257 -6.69 3.26 15.36
C THR A 257 -7.03 2.39 14.16
N ILE A 258 -8.13 1.63 14.20
CA ILE A 258 -8.56 0.80 13.06
C ILE A 258 -9.94 1.26 12.60
N LEU A 259 -10.07 1.59 11.32
CA LEU A 259 -11.35 1.83 10.66
C LEU A 259 -11.93 0.48 10.25
N ILE A 260 -13.13 0.16 10.70
CA ILE A 260 -13.80 -1.09 10.37
C ILE A 260 -15.10 -0.81 9.61
N SER A 261 -15.09 -1.11 8.32
CA SER A 261 -16.27 -1.09 7.46
C SER A 261 -17.04 -2.40 7.64
N LEU A 262 -18.26 -2.30 8.15
CA LEU A 262 -19.15 -3.44 8.35
C LEU A 262 -20.33 -3.36 7.38
N LYS A 263 -20.53 -4.42 6.61
CA LYS A 263 -21.63 -4.55 5.65
C LYS A 263 -22.32 -5.89 5.79
N ARG A 264 -23.65 -5.91 5.71
CA ARG A 264 -24.41 -7.15 5.56
C ARG A 264 -24.22 -7.72 4.16
N GLU A 265 -23.95 -9.02 4.08
CA GLU A 265 -23.83 -9.76 2.84
C GLU A 265 -24.22 -11.22 3.07
N GLY A 266 -24.07 -12.09 2.07
CA GLY A 266 -24.47 -13.48 2.18
C GLY A 266 -25.90 -13.75 1.73
N VAL A 267 -26.29 -15.02 1.87
CA VAL A 267 -27.61 -15.52 1.50
C VAL A 267 -28.59 -15.45 2.69
N GLY A 268 -29.85 -15.79 2.47
CA GLY A 268 -30.86 -15.88 3.53
C GLY A 268 -31.64 -14.59 3.78
N SER A 269 -32.51 -14.64 4.80
CA SER A 269 -33.57 -13.65 5.04
C SER A 269 -33.22 -12.59 6.11
N ALA A 270 -32.00 -12.61 6.65
CA ALA A 270 -31.59 -11.65 7.68
C ALA A 270 -31.54 -10.23 7.10
N THR A 271 -32.17 -9.28 7.80
CA THR A 271 -32.19 -7.87 7.41
C THR A 271 -30.98 -7.11 7.97
N ASP A 272 -30.76 -5.91 7.47
CA ASP A 272 -29.75 -5.00 8.05
C ASP A 272 -30.06 -4.67 9.51
N GLN A 273 -31.33 -4.46 9.86
CA GLN A 273 -31.76 -4.19 11.23
C GLN A 273 -31.48 -5.38 12.15
N HIS A 274 -31.59 -6.61 11.65
CA HIS A 274 -31.17 -7.80 12.40
C HIS A 274 -29.66 -7.74 12.68
N LEU A 275 -28.84 -7.54 11.63
CA LEU A 275 -27.39 -7.40 11.81
C LEU A 275 -27.05 -6.28 12.80
N ALA A 276 -27.69 -5.12 12.67
CA ALA A 276 -27.50 -3.98 13.55
C ALA A 276 -27.78 -4.32 15.02
N HIS A 277 -28.89 -5.01 15.29
CA HIS A 277 -29.23 -5.45 16.63
C HIS A 277 -28.18 -6.41 17.22
N ILE A 278 -27.69 -7.38 16.43
CA ILE A 278 -26.65 -8.29 16.90
C ILE A 278 -25.36 -7.53 17.23
N LEU A 279 -24.93 -6.64 16.33
CA LEU A 279 -23.72 -5.83 16.52
C LEU A 279 -23.83 -4.94 17.76
N GLU A 280 -24.94 -4.22 17.92
CA GLU A 280 -25.17 -3.32 19.05
C GLU A 280 -25.22 -4.08 20.38
N THR A 281 -26.01 -5.16 20.46
CA THR A 281 -26.24 -5.90 21.71
C THR A 281 -25.02 -6.73 22.14
N HIS A 282 -24.38 -7.43 21.21
CA HIS A 282 -23.38 -8.45 21.57
C HIS A 282 -21.93 -8.02 21.35
N TYR A 283 -21.66 -7.05 20.46
CA TYR A 283 -20.29 -6.72 20.05
C TYR A 283 -19.83 -5.31 20.43
N ILE A 284 -20.70 -4.31 20.27
CA ILE A 284 -20.33 -2.89 20.44
C ILE A 284 -20.65 -2.40 21.85
N THR A 285 -21.90 -2.50 22.31
CA THR A 285 -22.31 -2.00 23.64
C THR A 285 -21.48 -2.61 24.77
N PRO A 286 -21.22 -3.93 24.82
CA PRO A 286 -20.40 -4.53 25.88
C PRO A 286 -18.93 -4.06 25.88
N GLN A 287 -18.46 -3.46 24.79
CA GLN A 287 -17.09 -3.00 24.60
C GLN A 287 -17.05 -1.51 24.21
N ALA A 288 -18.04 -0.71 24.62
CA ALA A 288 -18.26 0.64 24.10
C ALA A 288 -17.02 1.56 24.17
N SER A 289 -16.16 1.40 25.20
CA SER A 289 -14.93 2.18 25.35
C SER A 289 -13.87 1.90 24.26
N LYS A 290 -13.94 0.74 23.60
CA LYS A 290 -13.04 0.33 22.50
C LYS A 290 -13.54 0.80 21.14
N TRP A 291 -14.70 1.42 21.08
CA TRP A 291 -15.32 1.87 19.83
C TRP A 291 -15.50 3.38 19.80
N TYR A 292 -15.33 3.94 18.61
CA TYR A 292 -15.78 5.26 18.26
C TYR A 292 -16.99 5.13 17.32
N THR A 293 -18.15 5.55 17.80
CA THR A 293 -19.45 5.38 17.12
C THR A 293 -20.17 6.70 16.85
N SER A 294 -19.45 7.82 16.97
CA SER A 294 -19.98 9.15 16.59
C SER A 294 -20.23 9.22 15.07
N PRO A 295 -21.24 9.99 14.62
CA PRO A 295 -21.50 10.20 13.19
C PRO A 295 -20.53 11.17 12.50
N THR A 296 -19.58 11.75 13.23
CA THR A 296 -18.57 12.67 12.72
C THR A 296 -17.18 12.05 12.75
N LEU A 297 -16.32 12.41 11.79
CA LEU A 297 -14.95 11.91 11.76
C LEU A 297 -14.13 12.52 12.91
N PRO A 298 -13.37 11.72 13.67
CA PRO A 298 -12.54 12.23 14.74
C PRO A 298 -11.21 12.80 14.24
N TYR A 299 -10.57 13.59 15.11
CA TYR A 299 -9.13 13.79 15.06
C TYR A 299 -8.40 12.53 15.54
N LEU A 300 -7.15 12.33 15.11
CA LEU A 300 -6.37 11.14 15.41
C LEU A 300 -6.31 10.85 16.92
N GLY A 301 -6.08 11.86 17.77
CA GLY A 301 -6.00 11.70 19.22
C GLY A 301 -7.27 11.08 19.84
N ALA A 302 -8.45 11.45 19.36
CA ALA A 302 -9.71 10.87 19.83
C ALA A 302 -9.94 9.44 19.31
N ALA A 303 -9.34 9.10 18.16
CA ALA A 303 -9.42 7.80 17.52
C ALA A 303 -8.48 6.74 18.14
N ARG A 304 -7.32 7.17 18.67
CA ARG A 304 -6.30 6.26 19.20
C ARG A 304 -6.84 5.24 20.20
N GLY A 305 -6.39 4.00 20.05
CA GLY A 305 -6.79 2.84 20.85
C GLY A 305 -8.22 2.35 20.59
N LYS A 306 -8.92 2.87 19.56
CA LYS A 306 -10.31 2.51 19.26
C LYS A 306 -10.50 1.97 17.85
N LEU A 307 -11.60 1.23 17.70
CA LEU A 307 -12.19 0.88 16.41
C LEU A 307 -13.16 1.98 15.98
N ILE A 308 -13.00 2.50 14.77
CA ILE A 308 -13.91 3.48 14.17
C ILE A 308 -14.94 2.72 13.34
N LEU A 309 -16.23 2.82 13.70
CA LEU A 309 -17.29 2.14 12.98
C LEU A 309 -17.65 2.89 11.69
N LEU A 310 -17.46 2.23 10.54
CA LEU A 310 -18.01 2.64 9.25
C LEU A 310 -19.17 1.71 8.90
N ARG A 311 -20.38 2.24 8.95
CA ARG A 311 -21.62 1.47 8.85
C ARG A 311 -22.13 1.43 7.42
N ARG A 312 -22.21 0.23 6.83
CA ARG A 312 -22.84 -0.04 5.52
C ARG A 312 -24.05 -0.96 5.66
N TYR A 313 -24.82 -0.77 6.73
CA TYR A 313 -26.07 -1.46 7.03
C TYR A 313 -27.05 -0.47 7.67
N ASN A 314 -28.35 -0.63 7.40
CA ASN A 314 -29.39 0.16 8.03
C ASN A 314 -29.60 -0.20 9.51
N THR A 315 -29.80 0.80 10.36
CA THR A 315 -30.12 0.64 11.79
C THR A 315 -31.58 1.01 12.07
N LEU A 316 -32.04 0.70 13.28
CA LEU A 316 -33.28 1.29 13.80
C LEU A 316 -33.03 2.74 14.21
N PRO A 317 -34.04 3.64 14.13
CA PRO A 317 -33.90 5.03 14.56
C PRO A 317 -33.47 5.21 16.03
N THR A 318 -33.69 4.19 16.85
CA THR A 318 -33.35 4.16 18.28
C THR A 318 -31.91 3.70 18.56
N SER A 319 -31.11 3.39 17.54
CA SER A 319 -29.74 2.89 17.73
C SER A 319 -28.86 3.94 18.41
N THR A 320 -28.10 3.50 19.41
CA THR A 320 -27.21 4.35 20.22
C THR A 320 -25.81 4.48 19.62
N HIS A 321 -25.53 3.73 18.55
CA HIS A 321 -24.23 3.65 17.90
C HIS A 321 -24.36 3.93 16.39
N PRO A 322 -24.64 5.19 15.99
CA PRO A 322 -24.90 5.51 14.58
C PRO A 322 -23.69 5.26 13.68
N GLY A 323 -22.47 5.42 14.22
CA GLY A 323 -21.22 5.30 13.47
C GLY A 323 -21.13 6.29 12.32
N LEU A 324 -20.05 6.20 11.53
CA LEU A 324 -19.98 6.89 10.25
C LEU A 324 -20.94 6.21 9.28
N ASP A 325 -21.98 6.93 8.84
CA ASP A 325 -23.03 6.38 7.98
C ASP A 325 -22.58 6.35 6.51
N LEU A 326 -22.28 5.14 6.04
CA LEU A 326 -21.94 4.85 4.65
C LEU A 326 -23.05 4.04 3.96
N THR A 327 -24.28 4.04 4.47
CA THR A 327 -25.41 3.36 3.82
C THR A 327 -25.78 3.91 2.43
N PRO A 328 -25.59 5.20 2.09
CA PRO A 328 -25.88 5.72 0.74
C PRO A 328 -24.87 5.30 -0.34
N TRP A 329 -23.97 4.33 -0.05
CA TRP A 329 -22.89 3.89 -0.93
C TRP A 329 -23.41 3.47 -2.32
N PRO A 330 -23.11 4.25 -3.37
CA PRO A 330 -23.61 3.95 -4.71
C PRO A 330 -22.89 2.74 -5.30
N HIS A 331 -23.67 1.86 -5.94
CA HIS A 331 -23.15 0.65 -6.58
C HIS A 331 -22.32 0.99 -7.82
N ASN A 332 -21.20 0.29 -8.00
CA ASN A 332 -20.32 0.37 -9.17
C ASN A 332 -19.91 1.80 -9.59
N ALA A 333 -19.74 2.70 -8.63
CA ALA A 333 -19.53 4.12 -8.90
C ALA A 333 -18.09 4.44 -9.34
N THR A 334 -17.92 5.08 -10.49
CA THR A 334 -16.62 5.63 -10.94
C THR A 334 -16.21 6.87 -10.16
N HIS A 335 -17.20 7.62 -9.66
CA HIS A 335 -17.07 8.70 -8.70
C HIS A 335 -18.43 8.97 -8.05
N ALA A 336 -18.45 9.19 -6.74
CA ALA A 336 -19.62 9.70 -6.04
C ALA A 336 -19.25 10.53 -4.82
N THR A 337 -20.13 11.45 -4.43
CA THR A 337 -20.10 12.11 -3.12
C THR A 337 -21.39 11.83 -2.37
N PHE A 338 -21.30 11.49 -1.09
CA PHE A 338 -22.46 11.17 -0.25
C PHE A 338 -22.19 11.37 1.25
N PRO A 339 -23.21 11.62 2.09
CA PRO A 339 -24.56 11.98 1.69
C PRO A 339 -24.60 13.38 1.01
N PRO A 340 -25.73 13.75 0.37
CA PRO A 340 -25.92 15.08 -0.17
C PRO A 340 -25.67 16.17 0.89
N PRO A 341 -25.18 17.37 0.51
CA PRO A 341 -24.95 18.45 1.46
C PRO A 341 -26.24 18.81 2.21
N THR A 342 -26.17 18.89 3.53
CA THR A 342 -27.25 19.39 4.39
C THR A 342 -26.71 20.49 5.32
N PRO A 343 -27.55 21.31 5.97
CA PRO A 343 -27.10 22.43 6.79
C PRO A 343 -26.25 22.07 8.01
N SER A 344 -26.38 20.84 8.52
CA SER A 344 -25.57 20.28 9.63
C SER A 344 -25.13 18.86 9.26
N PRO A 345 -24.29 18.68 8.23
CA PRO A 345 -24.12 17.39 7.61
C PRO A 345 -23.27 16.48 8.49
N PRO A 346 -23.58 15.16 8.53
CA PRO A 346 -22.59 14.18 8.94
C PRO A 346 -21.37 14.26 8.00
N SER A 347 -20.29 13.54 8.32
CA SER A 347 -19.12 13.45 7.45
C SER A 347 -19.51 13.13 6.00
N GLN A 348 -19.04 13.91 5.03
CA GLN A 348 -19.21 13.63 3.61
C GLN A 348 -18.08 12.72 3.12
N PHE A 349 -18.43 11.76 2.27
CA PHE A 349 -17.53 10.80 1.66
C PHE A 349 -17.42 11.07 0.16
N CYS A 350 -16.22 10.92 -0.37
CA CYS A 350 -15.95 10.83 -1.80
C CYS A 350 -15.50 9.39 -2.08
N LEU A 351 -16.13 8.74 -3.06
CA LEU A 351 -15.93 7.32 -3.33
C LEU A 351 -15.58 7.08 -4.80
N GLN A 352 -14.70 6.11 -5.03
CA GLN A 352 -14.64 5.34 -6.26
C GLN A 352 -14.72 3.85 -5.91
N ASP A 353 -15.74 3.18 -6.40
CA ASP A 353 -15.99 1.75 -6.23
C ASP A 353 -16.48 1.12 -7.54
N TYR A 354 -15.80 1.41 -8.64
CA TYR A 354 -16.02 0.75 -9.93
C TYR A 354 -15.55 -0.70 -9.81
N CYS A 355 -16.44 -1.61 -9.44
CA CYS A 355 -16.10 -2.97 -9.04
C CYS A 355 -16.48 -4.03 -10.08
N GLU A 356 -17.33 -3.71 -11.06
CA GLU A 356 -17.76 -4.63 -12.12
C GLU A 356 -16.75 -4.68 -13.28
N VAL A 357 -15.48 -4.93 -12.96
CA VAL A 357 -14.42 -5.12 -13.95
C VAL A 357 -14.46 -6.57 -14.44
N MET A 358 -15.43 -6.86 -15.30
CA MET A 358 -15.74 -8.23 -15.72
C MET A 358 -14.83 -8.76 -16.83
N LEU A 359 -14.17 -7.87 -17.58
CA LEU A 359 -13.30 -8.20 -18.71
C LEU A 359 -11.90 -7.57 -18.52
N PRO A 360 -10.82 -8.24 -18.95
CA PRO A 360 -9.47 -7.67 -18.89
C PRO A 360 -9.33 -6.34 -19.63
N THR A 361 -10.13 -6.11 -20.67
CA THR A 361 -10.16 -4.85 -21.44
C THR A 361 -10.65 -3.65 -20.64
N SER A 362 -11.35 -3.88 -19.52
CA SER A 362 -11.85 -2.82 -18.62
C SER A 362 -10.87 -2.49 -17.48
N ILE A 363 -9.76 -3.22 -17.36
CA ILE A 363 -8.72 -2.94 -16.36
C ILE A 363 -8.14 -1.52 -16.53
N PRO A 364 -7.80 -1.04 -17.74
CA PRO A 364 -7.34 0.33 -17.92
C PRO A 364 -8.34 1.37 -17.41
N ASP A 365 -9.64 1.15 -17.62
CA ASP A 365 -10.70 2.07 -17.14
C ASP A 365 -10.72 2.12 -15.61
N LYS A 366 -10.64 0.95 -14.94
CA LYS A 366 -10.52 0.89 -13.47
C LYS A 366 -9.29 1.64 -12.96
N VAL A 367 -8.15 1.47 -13.61
CA VAL A 367 -6.90 2.16 -13.25
C VAL A 367 -7.08 3.67 -13.41
N GLN A 368 -7.70 4.12 -14.50
CA GLN A 368 -7.96 5.53 -14.72
C GLN A 368 -8.87 6.11 -13.63
N HIS A 369 -10.01 5.47 -13.33
CA HIS A 369 -10.92 5.94 -12.29
C HIS A 369 -10.28 5.97 -10.90
N ALA A 370 -9.37 5.03 -10.60
CA ALA A 370 -8.60 5.04 -9.34
C ALA A 370 -7.62 6.22 -9.29
N ASN A 371 -6.88 6.45 -10.37
CA ASN A 371 -5.97 7.59 -10.47
C ASN A 371 -6.71 8.92 -10.35
N ASP A 372 -7.85 9.08 -11.03
CA ASP A 372 -8.66 10.29 -10.93
C ASP A 372 -9.16 10.53 -9.50
N HIS A 373 -9.49 9.47 -8.76
CA HIS A 373 -9.89 9.59 -7.36
C HIS A 373 -8.74 10.03 -6.46
N LEU A 374 -7.52 9.50 -6.68
CA LEU A 374 -6.32 9.93 -5.97
C LEU A 374 -5.96 11.39 -6.28
N VAL A 375 -6.09 11.82 -7.54
CA VAL A 375 -5.87 13.22 -7.94
C VAL A 375 -6.87 14.14 -7.24
N ARG A 376 -8.16 13.79 -7.19
CA ARG A 376 -9.17 14.55 -6.45
C ARG A 376 -8.84 14.64 -4.96
N ALA A 377 -8.44 13.53 -4.34
CA ALA A 377 -8.06 13.53 -2.92
C ALA A 377 -6.84 14.43 -2.65
N ALA A 378 -5.85 14.45 -3.54
CA ALA A 378 -4.66 15.28 -3.42
C ALA A 378 -4.94 16.79 -3.61
N GLN A 379 -6.01 17.17 -4.32
CA GLN A 379 -6.42 18.58 -4.47
C GLN A 379 -7.08 19.16 -3.22
N CYS A 380 -7.53 18.32 -2.29
CA CYS A 380 -8.22 18.73 -1.07
C CYS A 380 -7.25 19.09 0.08
N ILE A 381 -5.93 19.01 -0.13
CA ILE A 381 -4.87 19.27 0.87
C ILE A 381 -4.23 20.63 0.63
#